data_AF-A0A645HWQ8-F1
#
_entry.id   AF-A0A645HWQ8-F1
#
_cell.length_a   1.000
_cell.length_b   1.000
_cell.length_c   1.000
_cell.angle_alpha   90.00
_cell.angle_beta   90.00
_cell.angle_gamma   90.00
#
_symmetry.space_group_name_H-M   'P 1'
#
loop_
_entity.id
_entity.type
_entity.pdbx_description
1 polymer ?
#
loop_
_entity_poly.entity_id
_entity_poly.type
_entity_poly.pdbx_seq_one_letter_code
_entity_poly.pdbx_strand_id
1 'polypeptide(L)'
;MRQMRESGKTYQEIADHYGVSRQCIQQHLGTYSPNKFIASSIRPVIYEGLREWMLKNKVGYTEMIRRIGKTMTMPPVKKCMREKLTGRIRLSISDVDDILRVTGLTYEEAFRRA
;
A
#
# COMPACT_ATOMS: atom_id res chain seq x y z
N MET A 1 -1.95 -17.63 -20.45
CA MET A 1 -0.96 -16.53 -20.24
C MET A 1 -0.23 -16.64 -18.89
N ARG A 2 -0.90 -16.69 -17.72
CA ARG A 2 -0.24 -16.69 -16.40
C ARG A 2 0.58 -17.96 -16.09
N GLN A 3 0.05 -19.13 -16.42
CA GLN A 3 0.76 -20.43 -16.27
C GLN A 3 2.09 -20.49 -17.06
N MET A 4 2.16 -19.83 -18.22
CA MET A 4 3.41 -19.76 -19.01
C MET A 4 4.46 -18.84 -18.38
N ARG A 5 4.01 -17.81 -17.63
CA ARG A 5 4.92 -16.97 -16.85
C ARG A 5 5.46 -17.73 -15.64
N GLU A 6 4.62 -18.54 -15.01
CA GLU A 6 4.98 -19.43 -13.89
C GLU A 6 5.93 -20.55 -14.34
N SER A 7 5.85 -20.98 -15.60
CA SER A 7 6.81 -21.90 -16.23
C SER A 7 8.10 -21.23 -16.73
N GLY A 8 8.37 -19.97 -16.35
CA GLY A 8 9.62 -19.27 -16.64
C GLY A 8 9.73 -18.58 -18.01
N LYS A 9 8.68 -18.60 -18.85
CA LYS A 9 8.74 -17.96 -20.18
C LYS A 9 8.76 -16.43 -20.08
N THR A 10 9.46 -15.80 -21.02
CA THR A 10 9.54 -14.35 -21.18
C THR A 10 8.25 -13.78 -21.75
N TYR A 11 8.02 -12.49 -21.54
CA TYR A 11 6.84 -11.82 -22.12
C TYR A 11 6.84 -11.83 -23.66
N GLN A 12 8.02 -11.91 -24.29
CA GLN A 12 8.13 -12.03 -25.74
C GLN A 12 7.70 -13.41 -26.21
N GLU A 13 8.18 -14.49 -25.59
CA GLU A 13 7.77 -15.86 -25.95
C GLU A 13 6.27 -16.11 -25.72
N ILE A 14 5.69 -15.49 -24.69
CA ILE A 14 4.25 -15.54 -24.46
C ILE A 14 3.51 -14.74 -25.55
N ALA A 15 4.04 -13.58 -25.94
CA ALA A 15 3.46 -12.74 -26.99
C ALA A 15 3.46 -13.48 -28.34
N ASP A 16 4.58 -14.11 -28.69
CA ASP A 16 4.75 -14.90 -29.91
C ASP A 16 3.81 -16.11 -29.92
N HIS A 17 3.63 -16.78 -28.77
CA HIS A 17 2.72 -17.93 -28.66
C HIS A 17 1.24 -17.57 -28.85
N TYR A 18 0.82 -16.38 -28.39
CA TYR A 18 -0.56 -15.90 -28.52
C TYR A 18 -0.77 -15.00 -29.75
N GLY A 19 0.27 -14.75 -30.56
CA GLY A 19 0.18 -13.87 -31.74
C GLY A 19 -0.16 -12.42 -31.40
N VAL A 20 0.18 -11.95 -30.20
CA VAL A 20 -0.11 -10.59 -29.73
C VAL A 20 1.18 -9.82 -29.49
N SER A 21 1.09 -8.51 -29.23
CA SER A 21 2.27 -7.72 -28.90
C SER A 21 2.77 -8.00 -27.48
N ARG A 22 4.09 -7.84 -27.28
CA ARG A 22 4.72 -7.88 -25.94
C ARG A 22 4.06 -6.91 -24.96
N GLN A 23 3.63 -5.75 -25.44
CA GLN A 23 2.93 -4.74 -24.64
C GLN A 23 1.54 -5.23 -24.21
N CYS A 24 0.81 -5.93 -25.09
CA CYS A 24 -0.47 -6.56 -24.75
C CYS A 24 -0.29 -7.58 -23.62
N ILE A 25 0.75 -8.44 -23.72
CA ILE A 25 1.11 -9.37 -22.64
C ILE A 25 1.53 -8.63 -21.37
N GLN A 26 2.31 -7.55 -21.48
CA GLN A 26 2.69 -6.74 -20.32
C GLN A 26 1.47 -6.06 -19.67
N GLN A 27 0.44 -5.68 -20.40
CA GLN A 27 -0.78 -5.12 -19.81
C GLN A 27 -1.65 -6.21 -19.17
N HIS A 28 -1.75 -7.38 -19.81
CA HIS A 28 -2.53 -8.52 -19.30
C HIS A 28 -1.86 -9.22 -18.10
N LEU A 29 -0.54 -9.42 -18.14
CA LEU A 29 0.26 -10.09 -17.10
C LEU A 29 0.94 -9.12 -16.13
N GLY A 30 1.44 -8.00 -16.64
CA GLY A 30 2.00 -6.92 -15.83
C GLY A 30 0.90 -5.99 -15.32
N THR A 31 -0.30 -6.54 -15.11
CA THR A 31 -1.37 -5.88 -14.37
C THR A 31 -0.76 -5.36 -13.07
N TYR A 32 -0.61 -4.04 -13.05
CA TYR A 32 -0.88 -3.18 -11.92
C TYR A 32 -1.32 -4.02 -10.72
N SER A 33 -0.43 -4.26 -9.76
CA SER A 33 -0.90 -4.68 -8.44
C SER A 33 -1.44 -3.40 -7.84
N PRO A 34 -2.77 -3.16 -7.81
CA PRO A 34 -3.32 -1.93 -7.25
C PRO A 34 -2.92 -1.72 -5.79
N ASN A 35 -2.39 -2.77 -5.16
CA ASN A 35 -1.90 -2.79 -3.79
C ASN A 35 -0.41 -3.17 -3.70
N LYS A 36 0.41 -2.96 -4.74
CA LYS A 36 1.86 -3.18 -4.62
C LYS A 36 2.40 -2.23 -3.57
N PHE A 37 2.86 -2.78 -2.45
CA PHE A 37 3.52 -1.99 -1.42
C PHE A 37 4.82 -1.40 -1.96
N ILE A 38 4.98 -0.09 -1.82
CA ILE A 38 6.18 0.65 -2.19
C ILE A 38 6.79 1.24 -0.92
N ALA A 39 7.90 0.69 -0.45
CA ALA A 39 8.53 1.11 0.81
C ALA A 39 8.92 2.61 0.81
N SER A 40 9.35 3.16 -0.34
CA SER A 40 9.68 4.59 -0.44
C SER A 40 8.47 5.52 -0.23
N SER A 41 7.24 5.03 -0.43
CA SER A 41 6.03 5.84 -0.26
C SER A 41 5.75 6.22 1.21
N ILE A 42 6.20 5.39 2.16
CA ILE A 42 6.00 5.59 3.61
C ILE A 42 7.21 6.19 4.31
N ARG A 43 8.31 6.44 3.58
CA ARG A 43 9.49 7.15 4.12
C ARG A 43 9.14 8.49 4.81
N PRO A 44 8.18 9.30 4.31
CA PRO A 44 7.83 10.57 4.94
C PRO A 44 7.07 10.46 6.28
N VAL A 45 6.72 9.26 6.75
CA VAL A 45 5.98 9.06 8.01
C VAL A 45 6.88 9.41 9.20
N ILE A 46 6.43 10.34 10.04
CA ILE A 46 7.20 10.90 11.17
C ILE A 46 7.19 10.01 12.43
N TYR A 47 6.30 9.02 12.46
CA TYR A 47 6.12 8.09 13.57
C TYR A 47 6.88 6.79 13.27
N GLU A 48 7.94 6.53 14.02
CA GLU A 48 8.90 5.47 13.69
C GLU A 48 8.31 4.08 13.83
N GLY A 49 7.70 3.76 14.97
CA GLY A 49 7.16 2.42 15.18
C GLY A 49 5.98 2.13 14.26
N LEU A 50 5.17 3.15 13.93
CA LEU A 50 4.16 3.00 12.88
C LEU A 50 4.79 2.74 11.50
N ARG A 51 5.85 3.47 11.14
CA ARG A 51 6.57 3.27 9.87
C ARG A 51 7.18 1.88 9.78
N GLU A 52 7.80 1.39 10.86
CA GLU A 52 8.35 0.04 10.96
C GLU A 52 7.27 -1.02 10.82
N TRP A 53 6.13 -0.83 11.50
CA TRP A 53 4.98 -1.73 11.36
C TRP A 53 4.45 -1.74 9.92
N MET A 54 4.35 -0.58 9.27
CA MET A 54 3.93 -0.48 7.87
C MET A 54 4.91 -1.18 6.92
N LEU A 55 6.23 -1.08 7.17
CA LEU A 55 7.27 -1.81 6.43
C LEU A 55 7.13 -3.32 6.62
N LYS A 56 7.07 -3.78 7.87
CA LYS A 56 6.99 -5.20 8.25
C LYS A 56 5.75 -5.87 7.67
N ASN A 57 4.61 -5.20 7.73
CA ASN A 57 3.32 -5.73 7.26
C ASN A 57 3.05 -5.42 5.78
N LYS A 58 3.95 -4.72 5.08
CA LYS A 58 3.78 -4.27 3.69
C LYS A 58 2.47 -3.49 3.49
N VAL A 59 2.13 -2.62 4.44
CA VAL A 59 0.91 -1.82 4.45
C VAL A 59 1.22 -0.40 3.98
N GLY A 60 0.68 0.01 2.83
CA GLY A 60 0.70 1.39 2.38
C GLY A 60 -0.51 2.18 2.90
N TYR A 61 -0.57 3.49 2.65
CA TYR A 61 -1.67 4.34 3.12
C TYR A 61 -3.07 3.84 2.71
N THR A 62 -3.22 3.38 1.47
CA THR A 62 -4.49 2.86 0.96
C THR A 62 -4.97 1.63 1.73
N GLU A 63 -4.04 0.70 2.00
CA GLU A 63 -4.34 -0.51 2.76
C GLU A 63 -4.60 -0.20 4.24
N MET A 64 -3.88 0.78 4.82
CA MET A 64 -4.14 1.29 6.17
C MET A 64 -5.58 1.83 6.30
N ILE A 65 -5.99 2.69 5.36
CA ILE A 65 -7.36 3.24 5.32
C ILE A 65 -8.40 2.13 5.19
N ARG A 66 -8.13 1.14 4.33
CA ARG A 66 -8.99 -0.03 4.14
C ARG A 66 -9.17 -0.80 5.45
N ARG A 67 -8.09 -1.05 6.19
CA ARG A 67 -8.11 -1.79 7.47
C ARG A 67 -8.80 -1.02 8.60
N ILE A 68 -8.72 0.30 8.61
CA ILE A 68 -9.44 1.14 9.58
C ILE A 68 -10.96 1.05 9.39
N GLY A 69 -11.42 0.65 8.19
CA GLY A 69 -12.85 0.48 7.91
C GLY A 69 -13.57 1.78 7.56
N LYS A 70 -12.84 2.88 7.27
CA LYS A 70 -13.43 4.10 6.72
C LYS A 70 -13.83 3.82 5.26
N THR A 71 -15.12 3.56 5.06
CA THR A 71 -15.77 3.18 3.82
C THR A 71 -15.29 4.04 2.65
N MET A 72 -14.88 3.41 1.54
CA MET A 72 -14.44 4.07 0.29
C MET A 72 -15.58 4.78 -0.48
N THR A 73 -16.66 5.16 0.18
CA THR A 73 -17.78 5.91 -0.40
C THR A 73 -17.47 7.41 -0.35
N MET A 74 -16.85 7.92 -1.43
CA MET A 74 -16.85 9.27 -2.04
C MET A 74 -17.00 10.55 -1.13
N PRO A 75 -16.21 11.65 -1.31
CA PRO A 75 -14.97 11.88 -2.07
C PRO A 75 -13.74 12.01 -1.11
N PRO A 76 -12.55 12.51 -1.53
CA PRO A 76 -11.26 11.86 -1.25
C PRO A 76 -10.80 11.92 0.22
N VAL A 77 -11.14 10.90 1.03
CA VAL A 77 -10.44 10.58 2.30
C VAL A 77 -8.95 10.28 2.07
N LYS A 78 -8.54 10.11 0.79
CA LYS A 78 -7.14 9.99 0.34
C LYS A 78 -6.25 11.17 0.75
N LYS A 79 -6.77 12.37 1.03
CA LYS A 79 -5.91 13.52 1.35
C LYS A 79 -5.36 13.49 2.78
N CYS A 80 -6.15 13.12 3.77
CA CYS A 80 -5.76 13.40 5.15
C CYS A 80 -4.83 12.37 5.79
N MET A 81 -4.89 11.07 5.46
CA MET A 81 -4.08 10.08 6.19
C MET A 81 -2.59 10.27 5.95
N ARG A 82 -2.18 10.47 4.69
CA ARG A 82 -0.79 10.81 4.38
C ARG A 82 -0.38 12.10 5.09
N GLU A 83 -1.17 13.15 4.98
CA GLU A 83 -0.87 14.43 5.62
C GLU A 83 -0.77 14.33 7.15
N LYS A 84 -1.64 13.53 7.79
CA LYS A 84 -1.59 13.22 9.22
C LYS A 84 -0.33 12.46 9.62
N LEU A 85 -0.02 11.37 8.91
CA LEU A 85 1.15 10.54 9.21
C LEU A 85 2.48 11.22 8.87
N THR A 86 2.47 12.23 8.00
CA THR A 86 3.62 13.11 7.72
C THR A 86 3.69 14.35 8.63
N GLY A 87 2.76 14.51 9.56
CA GLY A 87 2.73 15.64 10.51
C GLY A 87 2.22 16.98 9.94
N ARG A 88 1.72 17.01 8.71
CA ARG A 88 1.10 18.21 8.10
C ARG A 88 -0.25 18.55 8.71
N ILE A 89 -0.95 17.54 9.22
CA ILE A 89 -2.25 17.66 9.90
C ILE A 89 -2.16 16.96 11.25
N ARG A 90 -2.80 17.51 12.28
CA ARG A 90 -2.90 16.83 13.58
C ARG A 90 -3.78 15.58 13.49
N LEU A 91 -3.33 14.48 14.08
CA LEU A 91 -4.18 13.31 14.32
C LEU A 91 -5.25 13.65 15.35
N SER A 92 -6.48 13.23 15.10
CA SER A 92 -7.53 13.23 16.13
C SER A 92 -7.38 12.00 17.03
N ILE A 93 -7.98 12.03 18.22
CA ILE A 93 -8.00 10.87 19.13
C ILE A 93 -8.63 9.66 18.44
N SER A 94 -9.69 9.86 17.67
CA SER A 94 -10.30 8.78 16.87
C SER A 94 -9.35 8.18 15.84
N ASP A 95 -8.47 8.97 15.22
CA ASP A 95 -7.47 8.42 14.30
C ASP A 95 -6.40 7.61 15.04
N VAL A 96 -6.01 8.04 16.24
CA VAL A 96 -5.08 7.32 17.11
C VAL A 96 -5.69 5.96 17.47
N ASP A 97 -6.90 5.93 17.99
CA ASP A 97 -7.59 4.69 18.36
C ASP A 97 -7.75 3.74 17.16
N ASP A 98 -8.09 4.28 15.98
CA ASP A 98 -8.17 3.53 14.74
C ASP A 98 -6.83 2.87 14.36
N ILE A 99 -5.73 3.62 14.47
CA ILE A 99 -4.38 3.12 14.17
C ILE A 99 -3.97 2.06 15.18
N LEU A 100 -4.18 2.29 16.49
CA LEU A 100 -3.82 1.34 17.53
C LEU A 100 -4.63 0.04 17.40
N ARG A 101 -5.93 0.15 17.10
CA ARG A 101 -6.81 -1.00 16.84
C ARG A 101 -6.34 -1.85 15.66
N VAL A 102 -5.89 -1.24 14.56
CA VAL A 102 -5.42 -1.99 13.38
C VAL A 102 -4.01 -2.55 13.57
N THR A 103 -3.14 -1.81 14.27
CA THR A 103 -1.73 -2.17 14.39
C THR A 103 -1.47 -3.11 15.55
N GLY A 104 -2.33 -3.10 16.58
CA GLY A 104 -2.14 -3.81 17.85
C GLY A 104 -1.00 -3.25 18.70
N LEU A 105 -0.44 -2.09 18.32
CA LEU A 105 0.63 -1.41 19.04
C LEU A 105 0.06 -0.61 20.21
N THR A 106 0.90 -0.36 21.21
CA THR A 106 0.62 0.69 22.20
C THR A 106 0.85 2.08 21.62
N TYR A 107 0.34 3.11 22.28
CA TYR A 107 0.55 4.51 21.87
C TYR A 107 2.03 4.86 21.74
N GLU A 108 2.83 4.48 22.75
CA GLU A 108 4.28 4.74 22.80
C GLU A 108 5.04 4.02 21.69
N GLU A 109 4.62 2.80 21.34
CA GLU A 109 5.21 2.04 20.24
C GLU A 109 4.84 2.64 18.89
N ALA A 110 3.57 2.94 18.66
CA ALA A 110 3.11 3.45 17.36
C ALA A 110 3.63 4.86 17.06
N PHE A 111 3.61 5.76 18.05
CA PHE A 111 3.85 7.19 17.86
C PHE A 111 5.19 7.69 18.37
N ARG A 112 6.16 6.79 18.63
CA ARG A 112 7.55 7.15 18.89
C ARG A 112 8.06 8.12 17.81
N ARG A 113 8.58 9.27 18.23
CA ARG A 113 9.17 10.26 17.32
C ARG A 113 10.62 9.89 17.04
N ALA A 114 11.01 10.05 15.78
CA ALA A 114 12.41 10.08 15.35
C ALA A 114 13.07 11.37 15.84
#